data_AF-A0A958FSG0-F1
#
_entry.id   AF-A0A958FSG0-F1
#
_cell.length_a   1.000
_cell.length_b   1.000
_cell.length_c   1.000
_cell.angle_alpha   90.00
_cell.angle_beta   90.00
_cell.angle_gamma   90.00
#
_symmetry.space_group_name_H-M   'P 1'
#
loop_
_entity.id
_entity.type
_entity.pdbx_description
1 polymer ?
#
loop_
_entity_poly.entity_id
_entity_poly.type
_entity_poly.pdbx_seq_one_letter_code
_entity_poly.pdbx_strand_id
1 'polypeptide(L)'
;MSQHSQHEHHSPGYGGYLVVWFALVVLTGITVVVAGVQLHALTVPVALGIAGFKTMLVVLYFMHIKYEPMLFKFMLVVCLITYVIFIGLTFSDFGFRPA
;
A
#
# COMPACT_ATOMS: atom_id res chain seq x y z
N MET A 1 9.91 -43.14 32.37
CA MET A 1 8.85 -42.16 32.04
C MET A 1 9.51 -40.91 31.49
N SER A 2 9.75 -40.89 30.18
CA SER A 2 10.30 -39.74 29.46
C SER A 2 9.14 -38.89 28.94
N GLN A 3 9.06 -37.67 29.49
CA GLN A 3 8.05 -36.67 29.21
C GLN A 3 8.21 -36.19 27.76
N HIS A 4 7.23 -36.53 26.90
CA HIS A 4 7.13 -35.99 25.55
C HIS A 4 6.58 -34.56 25.66
N SER A 5 7.47 -33.58 25.57
CA SER A 5 7.11 -32.17 25.44
C SER A 5 6.39 -31.97 24.10
N GLN A 6 5.14 -31.53 24.16
CA GLN A 6 4.39 -31.09 22.99
C GLN A 6 5.14 -29.93 22.30
N HIS A 7 5.50 -30.13 21.04
CA HIS A 7 5.82 -29.05 20.14
C HIS A 7 4.52 -28.35 19.73
N GLU A 8 4.06 -27.40 20.55
CA GLU A 8 3.03 -26.45 20.13
C GLU A 8 3.63 -25.51 19.08
N HIS A 9 3.37 -25.85 17.82
CA HIS A 9 3.58 -25.01 16.65
C HIS A 9 2.64 -23.79 16.73
N HIS A 10 2.96 -22.83 17.60
CA HIS A 10 2.33 -21.52 17.62
C HIS A 10 2.71 -20.78 16.34
N SER A 11 1.98 -21.07 15.26
CA SER A 11 2.00 -20.29 14.03
C SER A 11 1.74 -18.82 14.41
N PRO A 12 2.60 -17.87 14.03
CA PRO A 12 2.38 -16.46 14.31
C PRO A 12 1.01 -16.07 13.73
N GLY A 13 0.12 -15.61 14.60
CA GLY A 13 -1.30 -15.48 14.33
C GLY A 13 -1.61 -14.71 13.05
N TYR A 14 -2.17 -15.41 12.06
CA TYR A 14 -2.62 -14.87 10.77
C TYR A 14 -3.71 -13.79 10.90
N GLY A 15 -4.26 -13.59 12.11
CA GLY A 15 -5.32 -12.64 12.39
C GLY A 15 -4.96 -11.20 12.05
N GLY A 16 -3.69 -10.79 12.24
CA GLY A 16 -3.24 -9.44 11.89
C GLY A 16 -3.34 -9.16 10.38
N TYR A 17 -2.98 -10.14 9.54
CA TYR A 17 -3.05 -10.04 8.08
C TYR A 17 -4.50 -9.98 7.58
N LEU A 18 -5.41 -10.73 8.22
CA LEU A 18 -6.84 -10.72 7.89
C LEU A 18 -7.51 -9.35 8.14
N VAL A 19 -7.14 -8.67 9.23
CA VAL A 19 -7.66 -7.32 9.52
C VAL A 19 -7.20 -6.31 8.47
N VAL A 20 -5.91 -6.34 8.10
CA VAL A 20 -5.36 -5.44 7.07
C VAL A 20 -5.96 -5.76 5.70
N TRP A 21 -6.15 -7.04 5.38
CA TRP A 21 -6.82 -7.46 4.15
C TRP A 21 -8.23 -6.86 4.06
N PHE A 22 -9.01 -6.94 5.14
CA PHE A 22 -10.35 -6.36 5.18
C PHE A 22 -10.32 -4.83 5.04
N ALA A 23 -9.37 -4.16 5.70
CA ALA A 23 -9.16 -2.72 5.55
C ALA A 23 -8.85 -2.33 4.09
N LEU A 24 -8.03 -3.12 3.38
CA LEU A 24 -7.72 -2.89 1.96
C LEU A 24 -8.94 -3.10 1.06
N VAL A 25 -9.78 -4.10 1.35
CA VAL A 25 -11.03 -4.34 0.61
C VAL A 25 -11.98 -3.16 0.79
N VAL A 26 -12.19 -2.69 2.02
CA VAL A 26 -13.02 -1.51 2.31
C VAL A 26 -12.49 -0.28 1.58
N LEU A 27 -11.17 -0.03 1.64
CA LEU A 27 -10.55 1.11 0.96
C LEU A 27 -10.75 1.05 -0.56
N THR A 28 -10.70 -0.16 -1.14
CA THR A 28 -10.95 -0.38 -2.57
C THR A 28 -12.41 -0.10 -2.92
N GLY A 29 -13.35 -0.55 -2.10
CA GLY A 29 -14.77 -0.23 -2.27
C GLY A 29 -15.01 1.27 -2.25
N ILE A 30 -14.38 1.99 -1.31
CA ILE A 30 -14.44 3.46 -1.24
C ILE A 30 -13.88 4.08 -2.52
N THR A 31 -12.75 3.60 -3.06
CA THR A 31 -12.21 4.11 -4.33
C THR A 31 -13.18 3.93 -5.48
N VAL A 32 -13.84 2.78 -5.60
CA VAL A 32 -14.82 2.51 -6.68
C VAL A 32 -16.02 3.44 -6.56
N VAL A 33 -16.53 3.65 -5.34
CA VAL A 33 -17.65 4.57 -5.08
C VAL A 33 -17.25 6.01 -5.41
N VAL A 34 -16.09 6.46 -4.94
CA VAL A 34 -15.55 7.81 -5.21
C VAL A 34 -15.29 8.02 -6.70
N ALA A 35 -14.82 7.00 -7.42
CA ALA A 35 -14.66 7.06 -8.87
C ALA A 35 -16.01 7.10 -9.62
N GLY A 36 -17.06 6.51 -9.05
CA GLY A 36 -18.42 6.56 -9.60
C GLY A 36 -19.15 7.88 -9.34
N VAL A 37 -18.81 8.58 -8.25
CA VAL A 37 -19.30 9.94 -7.98
C VAL A 37 -18.50 10.91 -8.84
N GLN A 38 -19.17 11.61 -9.77
CA GLN A 38 -18.52 12.58 -10.67
C GLN A 38 -18.04 13.82 -9.90
N LEU A 39 -16.92 13.68 -9.20
CA LEU A 39 -16.19 14.76 -8.55
C LEU A 39 -15.30 15.50 -9.57
N HIS A 40 -15.78 15.69 -10.80
CA HIS A 40 -15.14 16.42 -11.90
C HIS A 40 -13.59 16.52 -11.77
N ALA A 41 -13.06 17.69 -11.43
CA ALA A 41 -11.62 17.96 -11.28
C ALA A 41 -10.96 17.38 -9.99
N LEU A 42 -11.74 17.08 -8.95
CA LEU A 42 -11.23 16.53 -7.68
C LEU A 42 -11.10 15.00 -7.70
N THR A 43 -11.71 14.32 -8.67
CA THR A 43 -11.68 12.85 -8.78
C THR A 43 -10.24 12.31 -8.79
N VAL A 44 -9.36 12.92 -9.59
CA VAL A 44 -7.97 12.47 -9.74
C VAL A 44 -7.16 12.61 -8.45
N PRO A 45 -7.06 13.80 -7.81
CA PRO A 45 -6.28 13.94 -6.58
C PRO A 45 -6.84 13.10 -5.43
N VAL A 46 -8.16 12.96 -5.32
CA VAL A 46 -8.79 12.10 -4.29
C VAL A 46 -8.46 10.62 -4.54
N ALA A 47 -8.58 10.14 -5.79
CA ALA A 47 -8.21 8.77 -6.14
C ALA A 47 -6.73 8.48 -5.86
N LEU A 48 -5.85 9.44 -6.15
CA LEU A 48 -4.41 9.33 -5.86
C LEU A 48 -4.12 9.26 -4.36
N GLY A 49 -4.83 10.07 -3.55
CA GLY A 49 -4.72 10.04 -2.09
C GLY A 49 -5.15 8.71 -1.49
N ILE A 50 -6.28 8.16 -1.95
CA ILE A 50 -6.76 6.84 -1.49
C ILE A 50 -5.80 5.73 -1.91
N ALA A 51 -5.29 5.79 -3.15
CA ALA A 51 -4.28 4.85 -3.64
C ALA A 51 -3.00 4.90 -2.78
N GLY A 52 -2.53 6.09 -2.41
CA GLY A 52 -1.37 6.26 -1.51
C GLY A 52 -1.58 5.67 -0.12
N PHE A 53 -2.76 5.84 0.46
CA PHE A 53 -3.08 5.22 1.75
C PHE A 53 -3.13 3.69 1.65
N LYS A 54 -3.68 3.16 0.56
CA LYS A 54 -3.71 1.72 0.27
C LYS A 54 -2.30 1.13 0.20
N THR A 55 -1.41 1.76 -0.56
CA THR A 55 -0.03 1.28 -0.72
C THR A 55 0.75 1.36 0.59
N MET A 56 0.52 2.38 1.42
CA MET A 56 1.15 2.50 2.74
C MET A 56 0.77 1.32 3.66
N LEU A 57 -0.51 0.91 3.70
CA LEU A 57 -0.93 -0.28 4.45
C LEU A 57 -0.26 -1.56 3.91
N VAL A 58 -0.20 -1.72 2.58
CA VAL A 58 0.43 -2.90 1.97
C VAL A 58 1.92 -2.99 2.32
N VAL A 59 2.65 -1.88 2.23
CA VAL A 59 4.09 -1.84 2.53
C VAL A 59 4.38 -2.12 3.99
N LEU A 60 3.59 -1.57 4.92
CA LEU A 60 3.82 -1.74 6.36
C LEU A 60 3.51 -3.14 6.86
N TYR A 61 2.44 -3.77 6.34
CA TYR A 61 1.93 -5.03 6.86
C TYR A 61 2.26 -6.23 5.97
N PHE A 62 2.02 -6.17 4.65
CA PHE A 62 2.21 -7.31 3.75
C PHE A 62 3.65 -7.46 3.25
N MET A 63 4.37 -6.37 3.04
CA MET A 63 5.80 -6.44 2.66
C MET A 63 6.74 -6.71 3.84
N HIS A 64 6.21 -6.90 5.05
CA HIS A 64 6.96 -7.24 6.27
C HIS A 64 8.23 -6.38 6.50
N ILE A 65 8.25 -5.15 5.95
CA ILE A 65 9.38 -4.22 5.96
C ILE A 65 9.89 -3.96 7.38
N LYS A 66 9.03 -4.09 8.39
CA LYS A 66 9.42 -3.93 9.80
C LYS A 66 10.46 -4.97 10.25
N TYR A 67 10.42 -6.19 9.70
CA TYR A 67 11.29 -7.32 10.05
C TYR A 67 12.37 -7.62 9.00
N GLU A 68 12.25 -7.04 7.80
CA GLU A 68 13.24 -7.18 6.73
C GLU A 68 14.52 -6.35 6.98
N PRO A 69 15.67 -6.78 6.43
CA PRO A 69 16.94 -6.07 6.58
C PRO A 69 16.89 -4.66 5.98
N MET A 70 17.74 -3.75 6.50
CA MET A 70 17.76 -2.34 6.08
C MET A 70 17.93 -2.13 4.57
N LEU A 71 18.51 -3.09 3.86
CA LEU A 71 18.64 -3.08 2.39
C LEU A 71 17.28 -2.98 1.68
N PHE A 72 16.26 -3.72 2.12
CA PHE A 72 14.91 -3.66 1.52
C PHE A 72 14.25 -2.30 1.77
N LYS A 73 14.45 -1.72 2.97
CA LYS A 73 13.98 -0.36 3.26
C LYS A 73 14.63 0.67 2.35
N PHE A 74 15.94 0.57 2.13
CA PHE A 74 16.67 1.49 1.26
C PHE A 74 16.23 1.36 -0.20
N MET A 75 16.07 0.13 -0.71
CA MET A 75 15.58 -0.13 -2.06
C MET A 75 14.16 0.42 -2.26
N LEU A 76 13.27 0.26 -1.27
CA LEU A 76 11.92 0.83 -1.30
C LEU A 76 11.96 2.36 -1.37
N VAL A 77 12.82 3.01 -0.57
CA VAL A 77 12.98 4.48 -0.59
C VAL A 77 13.48 4.95 -1.96
N VAL A 78 14.49 4.31 -2.52
CA VAL A 78 14.99 4.64 -3.87
C VAL A 78 13.88 4.49 -4.90
N CYS A 79 13.13 3.39 -4.86
CA CYS A 79 11.98 3.15 -5.75
C CYS A 79 10.90 4.22 -5.60
N LEU A 80 10.55 4.63 -4.37
CA LEU A 80 9.58 5.70 -4.12
C LEU A 80 10.07 7.06 -4.62
N ILE A 81 11.35 7.39 -4.43
CA ILE A 81 11.95 8.63 -4.95
C ILE A 81 11.82 8.64 -6.48
N THR A 82 12.24 7.58 -7.15
CA THR A 82 12.11 7.47 -8.60
C THR A 82 10.65 7.58 -9.03
N TYR A 83 9.72 6.89 -8.36
CA TYR A 83 8.29 6.97 -8.65
C TYR A 83 7.75 8.40 -8.57
N VAL A 84 8.08 9.14 -7.51
CA VAL A 84 7.64 10.53 -7.32
C VAL A 84 8.21 11.44 -8.42
N ILE A 85 9.47 11.24 -8.81
CA ILE A 85 10.10 12.00 -9.91
C ILE A 85 9.34 11.75 -11.21
N PHE A 86 9.07 10.48 -11.56
CA PHE A 86 8.35 10.13 -12.79
C PHE A 86 6.93 10.69 -12.82
N ILE A 87 6.21 10.61 -11.71
CA ILE A 87 4.86 11.20 -11.59
C ILE A 87 4.93 12.72 -11.77
N GLY A 88 5.88 13.40 -11.11
CA GLY A 88 6.07 14.84 -11.25
C GLY A 88 6.37 15.27 -12.69
N LEU A 89 7.28 14.56 -13.36
CA LEU A 89 7.59 14.79 -14.77
C LEU A 89 6.37 14.57 -15.67
N THR A 90 5.61 13.52 -15.41
CA THR A 90 4.39 13.19 -16.18
C THR A 90 3.33 14.28 -16.04
N PHE A 91 3.06 14.77 -14.82
CA PHE A 91 2.14 15.88 -14.61
C PHE A 91 2.61 17.18 -15.24
N SER A 92 3.92 17.46 -15.20
CA SER A 92 4.51 18.59 -15.91
C SER A 92 4.28 18.46 -17.41
N ASP A 93 4.55 17.30 -18.01
CA ASP A 93 4.37 17.05 -19.44
C ASP A 93 2.91 17.24 -19.88
N PHE A 94 1.95 16.72 -19.10
CA PHE A 94 0.51 16.95 -19.34
C PHE A 94 0.12 18.43 -19.28
N GLY A 95 0.72 19.20 -18.37
CA GLY A 95 0.47 20.64 -18.24
C GLY A 95 1.06 21.48 -19.38
N PHE A 96 2.11 21.00 -20.05
CA PHE A 96 2.79 21.72 -21.14
C PHE A 96 2.28 21.34 -22.54
N ARG A 97 1.38 20.36 -22.69
CA ARG A 97 0.71 20.10 -23.98
C ARG A 97 -0.26 21.25 -24.30
N PRO A 98 -0.03 22.04 -25.37
CA PRO A 98 -1.04 22.98 -25.85
C PRO A 98 -2.22 22.16 -26.38
N ALA A 99 -3.43 22.59 -26.00
CA ALA A 99 -4.71 22.04 -26.50
C ALA A 99 -4.87 22.24 -28.01
#